data_AF-A0A2N5Z7C9-F1
#
_entry.id   AF-A0A2N5Z7C9-F1
#
_cell.length_a   1.000
_cell.length_b   1.000
_cell.length_c   1.000
_cell.angle_alpha   90.00
_cell.angle_beta   90.00
_cell.angle_gamma   90.00
#
_symmetry.space_group_name_H-M   'P 1'
#
loop_
_entity.id
_entity.type
_entity.pdbx_description
1 polymer ?
#
loop_
_entity_poly.entity_id
_entity_poly.type
_entity_poly.pdbx_seq_one_letter_code
_entity_poly.pdbx_strand_id
1 'polypeptide(L)'
;MTQRRLAEEMGVSPQYINKVVKGKENLTLETISKIESVLGITLIEIPTYDKPRVISFESPCMKTPLSRVDAIQISNDIMSYSNKGFSEATGTDG
;
A
#
# COMPACT_ATOMS: atom_id res chain seq x y z
N MET A 1 26.91 -4.52 -32.80
CA MET A 1 27.72 -3.72 -31.85
C MET A 1 28.51 -4.67 -30.95
N THR A 2 29.79 -4.41 -30.67
CA THR A 2 30.60 -5.22 -29.75
C THR A 2 30.61 -4.61 -28.35
N GLN A 3 30.85 -5.42 -27.30
CA GLN A 3 30.92 -4.92 -25.91
C GLN A 3 31.99 -3.83 -25.72
N ARG A 4 33.11 -3.93 -26.45
CA ARG A 4 34.17 -2.93 -26.43
C ARG A 4 33.71 -1.60 -27.02
N ARG A 5 33.00 -1.65 -28.14
CA ARG A 5 32.44 -0.45 -28.78
C ARG A 5 31.35 0.19 -27.91
N LEU A 6 30.49 -0.62 -27.27
CA LEU A 6 29.52 -0.09 -26.31
C LEU A 6 30.20 0.61 -25.13
N ALA A 7 31.31 0.07 -24.64
CA ALA A 7 32.09 0.67 -23.56
C ALA A 7 32.71 2.02 -23.99
N GLU A 8 33.24 2.09 -25.21
CA GLU A 8 33.78 3.32 -25.81
C GLU A 8 32.71 4.40 -25.96
N GLU A 9 31.53 4.05 -26.50
CA GLU A 9 30.38 4.97 -26.67
C GLU A 9 29.80 5.45 -25.32
N MET A 10 29.80 4.58 -24.31
CA MET A 10 29.35 4.90 -22.95
C MET A 10 30.42 5.63 -22.11
N GLY A 11 31.67 5.71 -22.59
CA GLY A 11 32.80 6.26 -21.82
C GLY A 11 33.16 5.45 -20.56
N VAL A 12 32.87 4.15 -20.54
CA VAL A 12 33.11 3.25 -19.41
C VAL A 12 34.14 2.15 -19.75
N SER A 13 34.64 1.44 -18.74
CA SER A 13 35.58 0.34 -18.99
C SER A 13 34.89 -0.87 -19.63
N PRO A 14 35.56 -1.62 -20.51
CA PRO A 14 35.02 -2.88 -21.03
C PRO A 14 34.75 -3.91 -19.93
N GLN A 15 35.54 -3.90 -18.84
CA GLN A 15 35.30 -4.74 -17.67
C GLN A 15 33.96 -4.40 -16.99
N TYR A 16 33.61 -3.12 -16.91
CA TYR A 16 32.33 -2.67 -16.39
C TYR A 16 31.17 -3.23 -17.22
N ILE A 17 31.20 -3.06 -18.55
CA ILE A 17 30.18 -3.63 -19.45
C ILE A 17 30.07 -5.16 -19.29
N ASN A 18 31.18 -5.87 -19.08
CA ASN A 18 31.16 -7.31 -18.85
C ASN A 18 30.44 -7.70 -17.55
N LYS A 19 30.57 -6.90 -16.48
CA LYS A 19 29.81 -7.08 -15.24
C LYS A 19 28.33 -6.77 -15.43
N VAL A 20 28.02 -5.71 -16.16
CA VAL A 20 26.65 -5.28 -16.51
C VAL A 20 25.92 -6.39 -17.27
N VAL A 21 26.53 -6.90 -18.36
CA VAL A 21 25.93 -7.97 -19.18
C VAL A 21 25.76 -9.28 -18.39
N LYS A 22 26.60 -9.52 -17.37
CA LYS A 22 26.50 -10.68 -16.46
C LYS A 22 25.54 -10.45 -15.29
N GLY A 23 24.90 -9.29 -15.17
CA GLY A 23 24.02 -8.96 -14.05
C GLY A 23 24.72 -8.88 -12.69
N LYS A 24 26.05 -8.66 -12.68
CA LYS A 24 26.87 -8.55 -11.46
C LYS A 24 27.08 -7.11 -10.98
N GLU A 25 26.59 -6.14 -11.74
CA GLU A 25 26.73 -4.72 -11.46
C GLU A 25 25.38 -4.15 -11.02
N ASN A 26 25.38 -3.30 -9.99
CA ASN A 26 24.20 -2.55 -9.59
C ASN A 26 24.07 -1.30 -10.46
N LEU A 27 23.25 -1.38 -11.51
CA LEU A 27 23.00 -0.26 -12.40
C LEU A 27 22.08 0.77 -11.74
N THR A 28 22.41 2.05 -11.87
CA THR A 28 21.48 3.14 -11.58
C THR A 28 20.52 3.33 -12.76
N LEU A 29 19.35 3.93 -12.50
CA LEU A 29 18.40 4.30 -13.57
C LEU A 29 19.06 5.19 -14.63
N GLU A 30 19.92 6.13 -14.22
CA GLU A 30 20.68 6.97 -15.15
C GLU A 30 21.54 6.14 -16.11
N THR A 31 22.20 5.09 -15.60
CA THR A 31 23.04 4.22 -16.42
C THR A 31 22.20 3.42 -17.40
N ILE A 32 21.03 2.93 -16.97
CA ILE A 32 20.09 2.21 -17.82
C ILE A 32 19.60 3.12 -18.95
N SER A 33 19.22 4.37 -18.65
CA SER A 33 18.80 5.33 -19.67
C SER A 33 19.91 5.71 -20.65
N LYS A 34 21.17 5.77 -20.20
CA LYS A 34 22.32 5.94 -21.11
C LYS A 34 22.49 4.75 -22.05
N ILE A 35 22.37 3.53 -21.52
CA ILE A 35 22.42 2.30 -22.31
C ILE A 35 21.28 2.30 -23.35
N GLU A 36 20.05 2.63 -22.95
CA GLU A 36 18.90 2.80 -23.86
C GLU A 36 19.20 3.79 -24.98
N SER A 37 19.78 4.94 -24.63
CA SER A 37 20.12 6.01 -25.59
C SER A 37 21.20 5.60 -26.59
N VAL A 38 22.25 4.89 -26.13
CA VAL A 38 23.36 4.43 -27.00
C VAL A 38 22.94 3.27 -27.89
N LEU A 39 22.09 2.37 -27.39
CA LEU A 39 21.60 1.21 -28.14
C LEU A 39 20.36 1.52 -28.99
N GLY A 40 19.63 2.60 -28.69
CA GLY A 40 18.36 2.92 -29.34
C GLY A 40 17.25 1.92 -29.03
N ILE A 41 17.27 1.32 -27.83
CA ILE A 41 16.29 0.32 -27.39
C ILE A 41 15.64 0.76 -26.08
N THR A 42 14.46 0.23 -25.79
CA THR A 42 13.80 0.38 -24.49
C THR A 42 14.13 -0.85 -23.63
N LEU A 43 14.82 -0.65 -22.51
CA LEU A 43 15.11 -1.70 -21.53
C LEU A 43 14.01 -1.78 -20.47
N ILE A 44 13.47 -0.63 -20.03
CA ILE A 44 12.45 -0.56 -18.98
C ILE A 44 11.23 0.18 -19.52
N GLU A 45 10.06 -0.45 -19.38
CA GLU A 45 8.76 0.14 -19.70
C GLU A 45 7.85 0.04 -18.48
N ILE A 46 7.10 1.11 -18.21
CA ILE A 46 6.07 1.12 -17.16
C ILE A 46 4.74 0.82 -17.85
N PRO A 47 4.14 -0.37 -17.65
CA PRO A 47 2.87 -0.68 -18.28
C PRO A 47 1.78 0.25 -17.73
N THR A 48 1.14 1.01 -18.61
CA THR A 48 -0.07 1.76 -18.27
C THR A 48 -1.24 0.78 -18.16
N TYR A 49 -1.85 0.69 -16.99
CA TYR A 49 -3.04 -0.13 -16.80
C TYR A 49 -4.28 0.70 -17.18
N ASP A 50 -4.55 0.83 -18.49
CA ASP A 50 -5.70 1.60 -19.01
C ASP A 50 -7.05 0.92 -18.76
N LYS A 51 -7.07 -0.21 -18.05
CA LYS A 51 -8.32 -0.83 -17.63
C LYS A 51 -8.73 -0.19 -16.30
N PRO A 52 -9.78 0.64 -16.27
CA PRO A 52 -10.32 1.12 -15.01
C PRO A 52 -10.71 -0.10 -14.19
N ARG A 53 -9.98 -0.35 -13.11
CA ARG A 53 -10.38 -1.35 -12.13
C ARG A 53 -11.62 -0.78 -11.45
N VAL A 54 -12.79 -1.27 -11.84
CA VAL A 54 -14.03 -1.00 -11.11
C VAL A 54 -13.85 -1.62 -9.73
N ILE A 55 -13.49 -0.79 -8.75
CA ILE A 55 -13.53 -1.19 -7.35
C ILE A 55 -15.00 -1.12 -6.96
N SER A 56 -15.64 -2.27 -6.81
CA SER A 56 -16.98 -2.36 -6.25
C SER A 56 -16.92 -1.93 -4.78
N PHE A 57 -17.19 -0.65 -4.53
CA PHE A 57 -17.46 -0.15 -3.19
C PHE A 57 -18.83 -0.68 -2.78
N GLU A 58 -18.86 -1.74 -1.97
CA GLU A 58 -20.05 -2.06 -1.21
C GLU A 58 -20.30 -0.90 -0.25
N SER A 59 -21.25 -0.05 -0.60
CA SER A 59 -21.76 0.94 0.35
C SER A 59 -22.31 0.16 1.55
N PRO A 60 -21.88 0.44 2.79
CA PRO A 60 -22.50 -0.18 3.95
C PRO A 60 -23.99 0.15 3.90
N CYS A 61 -24.79 -0.88 3.65
CA CYS A 61 -26.24 -0.80 3.59
C CYS A 61 -26.72 -0.01 4.81
N MET A 62 -27.43 1.10 4.56
CA MET A 62 -28.12 1.85 5.60
C MET A 62 -29.00 0.85 6.36
N LYS A 63 -28.63 0.57 7.61
CA LYS A 63 -29.43 -0.30 8.47
C LYS A 63 -30.81 0.35 8.57
N THR A 64 -31.84 -0.35 8.14
CA THR A 64 -33.23 0.10 8.32
C THR A 64 -33.44 0.45 9.80
N PRO A 65 -34.22 1.50 10.13
CA PRO A 65 -34.51 1.82 11.53
C PRO A 65 -35.06 0.57 12.25
N LEU A 66 -34.54 0.28 13.45
CA LEU A 66 -35.01 -0.84 14.28
C LEU A 66 -36.53 -0.77 14.44
N SER A 67 -37.19 -1.92 14.38
CA SER A 67 -38.63 -1.98 14.55
C SER A 67 -39.02 -1.43 15.93
N ARG A 68 -40.20 -0.79 16.03
CA ARG A 68 -40.71 -0.21 17.29
C ARG A 68 -40.76 -1.25 18.42
N VAL A 69 -40.97 -2.52 18.08
CA VAL A 69 -41.06 -3.63 19.04
C VAL A 69 -39.67 -3.95 19.61
N ASP A 70 -38.63 -3.97 18.77
CA ASP A 70 -37.25 -4.23 19.22
C ASP A 70 -36.67 -3.08 20.05
N ALA A 71 -37.12 -1.84 19.80
CA ALA A 71 -36.71 -0.67 20.58
C ALA A 71 -37.22 -0.68 22.04
N ILE A 72 -38.33 -1.38 22.32
CA ILE A 72 -38.91 -1.45 23.68
C ILE A 72 -38.01 -2.24 24.63
N GLN A 73 -37.30 -3.26 24.12
CA GLN A 73 -36.40 -4.09 24.93
C GLN A 73 -35.26 -3.27 25.54
N ILE A 74 -34.73 -2.29 24.79
CA ILE A 74 -33.62 -1.42 25.21
C ILE A 74 -34.03 -0.53 26.41
N SER A 75 -35.28 -0.07 26.45
CA SER A 75 -35.75 0.80 27.53
C SER A 75 -35.87 0.09 28.87
N ASN A 76 -36.17 -1.21 28.86
CA ASN A 76 -36.34 -1.98 30.09
C ASN A 76 -35.00 -2.36 30.74
N ASP A 77 -33.95 -2.58 29.93
CA ASP A 77 -32.62 -2.86 30.45
C ASP A 77 -32.04 -1.65 31.20
N ILE A 78 -32.22 -0.42 30.68
CA ILE A 78 -31.70 0.82 31.30
C ILE A 78 -32.33 1.09 32.67
N MET A 79 -33.62 0.77 32.87
CA MET A 79 -34.32 0.97 34.13
C MET A 79 -33.88 0.00 35.24
N SER A 80 -33.28 -1.14 34.88
CA SER A 80 -32.74 -2.10 35.86
C SER A 80 -31.40 -1.65 36.47
N TYR A 81 -30.63 -0.83 35.74
CA TYR A 81 -29.31 -0.36 36.16
C TYR A 81 -29.37 0.86 37.10
N SER A 82 -30.36 1.73 36.96
CA SER A 82 -30.44 2.96 37.78
C SER A 82 -30.82 2.72 39.25
N ASN A 83 -31.29 1.52 39.62
CA ASN A 83 -31.82 1.26 40.96
C ASN A 83 -31.01 0.28 41.81
N LYS A 84 -29.78 -0.09 41.38
CA LYS A 84 -28.84 -0.85 42.21
C LYS A 84 -27.70 0.04 42.72
N GLY A 85 -27.92 0.58 43.92
CA GLY A 85 -26.89 0.66 44.96
C GLY A 85 -25.90 1.81 44.91
N PHE A 86 -26.32 3.00 45.36
CA PHE A 86 -25.44 3.78 46.23
C PHE A 86 -25.50 3.14 47.63
N SER A 87 -24.67 2.13 47.88
CA SER A 87 -24.33 1.74 49.25
C SER A 87 -23.16 2.61 49.71
N GLU A 88 -23.33 3.21 50.89
CA GLU A 88 -22.52 4.26 51.51
C GLU A 88 -21.00 4.01 51.47
N ALA A 89 -20.22 5.09 51.30
CA ALA A 89 -18.77 5.03 51.38
C ALA A 89 -18.33 4.73 52.82
N THR A 90 -17.83 3.52 53.09
CA THR A 90 -17.12 3.23 54.34
C THR A 90 -15.70 3.77 54.22
N GLY A 91 -15.53 5.07 54.49
CA GLY A 91 -14.22 5.62 54.83
C GLY A 91 -13.78 5.01 56.16
N THR A 92 -12.67 4.28 56.15
CA THR A 92 -11.90 4.00 57.37
C THR A 92 -10.59 4.76 57.22
N ASP A 93 -10.61 6.02 57.59
CA ASP A 93 -9.42 6.83 57.79
C ASP A 93 -8.73 6.38 59.09
N GLY A 94 -7.40 6.34 59.10
CA GLY A 94 -6.58 5.96 60.26
C GLY A 94 -6.54 7.00 61.38
#